data_AF-A0A1S4D1V7-F1
#
_entry.id   AF-A0A1S4D1V7-F1
#
_cell.length_a   1.000
_cell.length_b   1.000
_cell.length_c   1.000
_cell.angle_alpha   90.00
_cell.angle_beta   90.00
_cell.angle_gamma   90.00
#
_symmetry.space_group_name_H-M   'P 1'
#
loop_
_entity.id
_entity.type
_entity.pdbx_description
1 polymer ?
#
loop_
_entity_poly.entity_id
_entity_poly.type
_entity_poly.pdbx_seq_one_letter_code
_entity_poly.pdbx_strand_id
1 'polypeptide(L)'
;MISGGADIPQGPMIKRTKISAATEGPIRDRMAENTLAFSEKDLETLIEPHNDVLVISFLLNIIRVKRALVDPVSSDNVINSAVVEQLGLLNQIITASQVLHGFNMTSEVTKREITLPVDMSDMVRNTKFQVINGDIRYNALLGRPWIHNIMAVPSTLHQMIKFLAKDGITTIYGEQRAAKEIFAI
;
A
#
# COMPACT_ATOMS: atom_id res chain seq x y z
N MET A 1 8.47 14.64 -57.98
CA MET A 1 9.80 15.28 -57.88
C MET A 1 9.58 16.78 -57.81
N ILE A 2 9.47 17.36 -56.61
CA ILE A 2 9.93 18.70 -56.22
C ILE A 2 10.34 18.59 -54.74
N SER A 3 11.55 19.06 -54.49
CA SER A 3 12.35 19.12 -53.28
C SER A 3 11.86 20.17 -52.27
N GLY A 4 12.20 19.98 -50.99
CA GLY A 4 12.17 21.06 -50.01
C GLY A 4 12.26 20.56 -48.57
N GLY A 5 13.48 20.34 -48.09
CA GLY A 5 13.74 20.10 -46.68
C GLY A 5 13.48 21.37 -45.85
N ALA A 6 12.99 21.17 -44.64
CA ALA A 6 13.05 22.14 -43.55
C ALA A 6 13.29 21.35 -42.25
N ASP A 7 14.25 21.85 -41.50
CA ASP A 7 14.93 21.21 -40.38
C ASP A 7 13.99 20.80 -39.23
N ILE A 8 14.19 19.58 -38.74
CA ILE A 8 13.64 19.16 -37.44
C ILE A 8 14.50 19.82 -36.36
N PRO A 9 13.92 20.60 -35.43
CA PRO A 9 14.67 21.13 -34.31
C PRO A 9 15.21 19.98 -33.45
N GLN A 10 16.52 19.86 -33.39
CA GLN A 10 17.23 18.97 -32.47
C GLN A 10 16.98 19.46 -31.04
N GLY A 11 16.03 18.83 -30.34
CA GLY A 11 15.88 18.97 -28.89
C GLY A 11 17.15 18.51 -28.17
N PRO A 12 17.40 18.95 -26.92
CA PRO A 12 18.68 18.73 -26.27
C PRO A 12 19.01 17.24 -26.16
N MET A 13 20.13 16.86 -26.76
CA MET A 13 20.76 15.56 -26.58
C MET A 13 21.14 15.41 -25.10
N ILE A 14 20.46 14.53 -24.36
CA ILE A 14 20.87 14.18 -23.00
C ILE A 14 22.23 13.49 -23.09
N LYS A 15 23.30 14.26 -22.82
CA LYS A 15 24.65 13.71 -22.67
C LYS A 15 24.63 12.77 -21.47
N ARG A 16 24.71 11.45 -21.74
CA ARG A 16 25.06 10.46 -20.73
C ARG A 16 26.49 10.76 -20.25
N THR A 17 26.61 11.45 -19.13
CA THR A 17 27.89 11.58 -18.43
C THR A 17 28.22 10.22 -17.81
N LYS A 18 29.25 9.55 -18.33
CA LYS A 18 29.94 8.47 -17.61
C LYS A 18 30.63 9.11 -16.42
N ILE A 19 30.19 8.78 -15.22
CA ILE A 19 30.93 9.11 -14.00
C ILE A 19 31.86 7.94 -13.72
N SER A 20 33.16 8.23 -13.75
CA SER A 20 34.25 7.30 -13.49
C SER A 20 34.28 6.85 -12.03
N ALA A 21 34.55 5.57 -11.81
CA ALA A 21 34.87 5.00 -10.52
C ALA A 21 36.12 5.68 -9.91
N ALA A 22 36.03 6.04 -8.63
CA ALA A 22 37.18 6.41 -7.81
C ALA A 22 36.98 5.84 -6.38
N THR A 23 37.79 4.82 -6.10
CA THR A 23 38.37 4.35 -4.82
C THR A 23 37.52 4.40 -3.54
N GLU A 24 37.26 3.20 -3.01
CA GLU A 24 36.71 2.91 -1.69
C GLU A 24 37.56 3.50 -0.55
N GLY A 25 36.92 4.32 0.29
CA GLY A 25 37.32 4.55 1.67
C GLY A 25 36.19 4.05 2.59
N PRO A 26 36.44 3.73 3.87
CA PRO A 26 35.41 3.21 4.75
C PRO A 26 34.42 4.33 5.04
N ILE A 27 33.32 4.36 4.28
CA ILE A 27 32.14 5.11 4.64
C ILE A 27 31.63 4.43 5.91
N ARG A 28 32.06 4.91 7.07
CA ARG A 28 31.35 4.67 8.32
C ARG A 28 29.98 5.32 8.10
N ASP A 29 29.07 4.46 7.66
CA ASP A 29 27.66 4.69 7.44
C ASP A 29 27.06 5.24 8.73
N ARG A 30 27.10 6.57 8.86
CA ARG A 30 26.18 7.28 9.74
C ARG A 30 24.85 7.27 8.99
N MET A 31 24.14 6.14 9.02
CA MET A 31 22.71 6.18 8.74
C MET A 31 22.13 7.22 9.69
N ALA A 32 21.50 8.26 9.14
CA ALA A 32 20.72 9.16 9.97
C ALA A 32 19.72 8.32 10.78
N GLU A 33 19.54 8.63 12.06
CA GLU A 33 18.77 7.81 13.02
C GLU A 33 17.31 7.54 12.61
N ASN A 34 16.84 8.14 11.51
CA ASN A 34 15.49 8.01 10.96
C ASN A 34 15.45 7.57 9.47
N THR A 35 16.52 6.96 8.94
CA THR A 35 16.51 6.44 7.55
C THR A 35 15.75 5.13 7.46
N LEU A 36 14.61 5.14 6.76
CA LEU A 36 13.86 3.92 6.46
C LEU A 36 14.58 3.13 5.36
N ALA A 37 15.14 1.97 5.72
CA ALA A 37 15.83 1.08 4.81
C ALA A 37 15.45 -0.39 5.05
N PHE A 38 15.61 -1.20 4.01
CA PHE A 38 15.53 -2.66 4.05
C PHE A 38 16.92 -3.25 3.78
N SER A 39 17.21 -4.41 4.37
CA SER A 39 18.50 -5.07 4.33
C SER A 39 18.34 -6.59 4.25
N GLU A 40 19.43 -7.31 3.97
CA GLU A 40 19.42 -8.78 3.94
C GLU A 40 18.97 -9.40 5.28
N LYS A 41 19.21 -8.72 6.40
CA LYS A 41 18.72 -9.15 7.72
C LYS A 41 17.20 -9.23 7.80
N ASP A 42 16.51 -8.39 7.03
CA ASP A 42 15.05 -8.38 6.97
C ASP A 42 14.50 -9.62 6.21
N LEU A 43 15.37 -10.39 5.54
CA LEU A 43 15.01 -11.63 4.83
C LEU A 43 15.19 -12.89 5.70
N GLU A 44 15.94 -12.81 6.81
CA GLU A 44 16.33 -13.99 7.61
C GLU A 44 15.14 -14.76 8.21
N THR A 45 13.99 -14.11 8.35
CA THR A 45 12.78 -14.69 8.98
C THR A 45 11.74 -15.20 7.97
N LEU A 46 12.02 -15.14 6.66
CA LEU A 46 11.05 -15.50 5.62
C LEU A 46 10.91 -17.03 5.44
N ILE A 47 9.70 -17.49 5.12
CA ILE A 47 9.43 -18.89 4.77
C ILE A 47 9.60 -19.07 3.26
N GLU A 48 10.69 -19.72 2.85
CA GLU A 48 10.99 -20.02 1.44
C GLU A 48 10.25 -21.27 0.90
N PRO A 49 9.99 -21.35 -0.42
CA PRO A 49 10.07 -20.25 -1.38
C PRO A 49 8.93 -19.24 -1.13
N HIS A 50 9.18 -17.97 -1.41
CA HIS A 50 8.15 -16.93 -1.25
C HIS A 50 7.96 -16.05 -2.50
N ASN A 51 6.70 -15.86 -2.87
CA ASN A 51 6.20 -14.82 -3.78
C ASN A 51 4.84 -14.33 -3.27
N ASP A 52 4.77 -14.19 -1.95
CA ASP A 52 3.52 -13.95 -1.24
C ASP A 52 3.10 -12.48 -1.37
N VAL A 53 1.79 -12.24 -1.40
CA VAL A 53 1.27 -10.89 -1.19
C VAL A 53 1.52 -10.43 0.24
N LEU A 54 1.60 -9.12 0.46
CA LEU A 54 1.77 -8.58 1.80
C LEU A 54 0.43 -8.52 2.53
N VAL A 55 0.27 -9.39 3.52
CA VAL A 55 -0.94 -9.47 4.37
C VAL A 55 -0.55 -9.17 5.80
N ILE A 56 -1.35 -8.37 6.49
CA ILE A 56 -1.14 -8.02 7.89
C ILE A 56 -2.45 -8.11 8.69
N SER A 57 -2.33 -7.89 9.99
CA SER A 57 -3.46 -7.59 10.87
C SER A 57 -3.35 -6.16 11.40
N PHE A 58 -4.50 -5.53 11.67
CA PHE A 58 -4.56 -4.24 12.36
C PHE A 58 -5.72 -4.20 13.35
N LEU A 59 -5.76 -3.16 14.19
CA LEU A 59 -6.83 -2.97 15.17
C LEU A 59 -7.82 -1.90 14.70
N LEU A 60 -9.11 -2.18 14.91
CA LEU A 60 -10.20 -1.21 14.82
C LEU A 60 -10.94 -1.22 16.15
N ASN A 61 -10.85 -0.14 16.94
CA ASN A 61 -11.46 -0.06 18.27
C ASN A 61 -11.24 -1.37 19.06
N ILE A 62 -9.99 -1.75 19.32
CA ILE A 62 -9.54 -2.99 20.01
C ILE A 62 -9.84 -4.34 19.31
N ILE A 63 -10.61 -4.36 18.23
CA ILE A 63 -10.91 -5.58 17.48
C ILE A 63 -9.84 -5.81 16.42
N ARG A 64 -9.23 -7.00 16.42
CA ARG A 64 -8.21 -7.38 15.44
C ARG A 64 -8.85 -7.81 14.13
N VAL A 65 -8.66 -6.99 13.11
CA VAL A 65 -8.95 -7.32 11.72
C VAL A 65 -7.76 -8.08 11.14
N LYS A 66 -7.94 -9.38 10.90
CA LYS A 66 -6.95 -10.24 10.23
C LYS A 66 -7.09 -10.17 8.71
N ARG A 67 -6.14 -10.71 7.96
CA ARG A 67 -6.22 -10.84 6.49
C ARG A 67 -6.44 -9.50 5.80
N ALA A 68 -5.67 -8.49 6.20
CA ALA A 68 -5.66 -7.19 5.54
C ALA A 68 -4.58 -7.17 4.45
N LEU A 69 -4.99 -7.04 3.19
CA LEU A 69 -4.07 -6.95 2.06
C LEU A 69 -3.48 -5.54 1.99
N VAL A 70 -2.17 -5.42 1.80
CA VAL A 70 -1.48 -4.14 1.61
C VAL A 70 -1.18 -3.99 0.12
N ASP A 71 -1.80 -3.00 -0.52
CA ASP A 71 -1.75 -2.85 -1.98
C ASP A 71 -1.38 -1.41 -2.39
N PRO A 72 -0.11 -1.15 -2.74
CA PRO A 72 0.34 0.16 -3.25
C PRO A 72 -0.30 0.56 -4.59
N VAL A 73 -0.90 -0.37 -5.32
CA VAL A 73 -1.52 -0.12 -6.62
C VAL A 73 -2.99 0.30 -6.49
N SER A 74 -3.62 0.05 -5.34
CA SER A 74 -4.99 0.49 -5.08
C SER A 74 -5.11 1.99 -4.78
N SER A 75 -6.08 2.66 -5.42
CA SER A 75 -6.46 4.05 -5.14
C SER A 75 -7.30 4.22 -3.88
N ASP A 76 -7.89 3.15 -3.38
CA ASP A 76 -8.88 3.18 -2.30
C ASP A 76 -8.51 2.16 -1.23
N ASN A 77 -8.90 2.44 0.02
CA ASN A 77 -8.97 1.39 1.03
C ASN A 77 -10.33 0.71 0.93
N VAL A 78 -10.38 -0.58 1.18
CA VAL A 78 -11.61 -1.36 1.12
C VAL A 78 -11.78 -2.14 2.42
N ILE A 79 -13.00 -2.26 2.90
CA ILE A 79 -13.34 -3.11 4.05
C ILE A 79 -14.55 -3.97 3.69
N ASN A 80 -14.50 -5.24 4.08
CA ASN A 80 -15.65 -6.13 3.92
C ASN A 80 -16.77 -5.70 4.86
N SER A 81 -17.99 -5.59 4.35
CA SER A 81 -19.19 -5.30 5.13
C SER A 81 -19.39 -6.23 6.33
N ALA A 82 -18.95 -7.50 6.24
CA ALA A 82 -19.00 -8.45 7.36
C ALA A 82 -18.14 -8.00 8.56
N VAL A 83 -17.02 -7.31 8.31
CA VAL A 83 -16.21 -6.72 9.39
C VAL A 83 -16.98 -5.57 10.03
N VAL A 84 -17.59 -4.69 9.23
CA VAL A 84 -18.37 -3.55 9.74
C VAL A 84 -19.57 -4.02 10.56
N GLU A 85 -20.20 -5.12 10.15
CA GLU A 85 -21.26 -5.80 10.89
C GLU A 85 -20.77 -6.36 12.22
N GLN A 86 -19.63 -7.05 12.25
CA GLN A 86 -19.02 -7.55 13.47
C GLN A 86 -18.65 -6.43 14.46
N LEU A 87 -18.32 -5.24 13.96
CA LEU A 87 -18.07 -4.06 14.79
C LEU A 87 -19.38 -3.40 15.28
N GLY A 88 -20.55 -3.79 14.77
CA GLY A 88 -21.83 -3.15 15.07
C GLY A 88 -21.99 -1.76 14.47
N LEU A 89 -21.29 -1.44 13.38
CA LEU A 89 -21.18 -0.09 12.80
C LEU A 89 -21.92 0.08 11.46
N LEU A 90 -22.84 -0.82 11.13
CA LEU A 90 -23.59 -0.75 9.86
C LEU A 90 -24.37 0.55 9.70
N ASN A 91 -24.85 1.13 10.80
CA ASN A 91 -25.56 2.42 10.82
C ASN A 91 -24.66 3.64 10.57
N GLN A 92 -23.33 3.47 10.57
CA GLN A 92 -22.37 4.53 10.29
C GLN A 92 -21.92 4.55 8.82
N ILE A 93 -22.39 3.61 8.00
CA ILE A 93 -22.07 3.57 6.58
C ILE A 93 -22.78 4.71 5.85
N ILE A 94 -22.00 5.56 5.21
CA ILE A 94 -22.49 6.64 4.35
C ILE A 94 -22.67 6.08 2.96
N THR A 95 -23.87 6.23 2.39
CA THR A 95 -24.17 5.79 1.03
C THR A 95 -24.29 7.02 0.13
N ALA A 96 -23.43 7.10 -0.89
CA ALA A 96 -23.45 8.15 -1.90
C ALA A 96 -23.68 7.51 -3.26
N SER A 97 -24.68 7.99 -3.99
CA SER A 97 -24.84 7.65 -5.39
C SER A 97 -23.85 8.48 -6.21
N GLN A 98 -23.04 7.82 -7.05
CA GLN A 98 -22.19 8.46 -8.03
C GLN A 98 -22.66 8.06 -9.42
N VAL A 99 -23.14 9.02 -10.20
CA VAL A 99 -23.39 8.83 -11.62
C VAL A 99 -22.06 8.89 -12.36
N LEU A 100 -21.65 7.78 -12.95
CA LEU A 100 -20.51 7.71 -13.86
C LEU A 100 -20.99 8.01 -15.28
N HIS A 101 -20.42 9.05 -15.88
CA HIS A 101 -20.60 9.34 -17.30
C HIS A 101 -19.50 8.62 -18.09
N GLY A 102 -19.86 7.53 -18.76
CA GLY A 102 -19.03 6.86 -19.75
C GLY A 102 -19.29 7.38 -21.17
N PHE A 103 -18.44 6.99 -22.11
CA PHE A 103 -18.41 7.47 -23.50
C PHE A 103 -19.76 7.38 -24.26
N ASN A 104 -20.73 6.56 -23.81
CA ASN A 104 -22.11 6.53 -24.32
C ASN A 104 -23.14 5.99 -23.30
N MET A 105 -22.81 5.92 -22.01
CA MET A 105 -23.71 5.38 -20.97
C MET A 105 -23.53 6.12 -19.65
N THR A 106 -24.65 6.45 -19.01
CA THR A 106 -24.70 6.82 -17.60
C THR A 106 -24.96 5.56 -16.78
N SER A 107 -24.04 5.21 -15.89
CA SER A 107 -24.28 4.18 -14.87
C SER A 107 -24.26 4.81 -13.49
N GLU A 108 -25.25 4.46 -12.66
CA GLU A 108 -25.29 4.87 -11.27
C GLU A 108 -24.56 3.82 -10.43
N VAL A 109 -23.45 4.21 -9.81
CA VAL A 109 -22.71 3.36 -8.88
C VAL A 109 -22.91 3.89 -7.48
N THR A 110 -23.59 3.10 -6.66
CA THR A 110 -23.73 3.39 -5.23
C THR A 110 -22.43 3.07 -4.52
N LYS A 111 -21.71 4.09 -4.08
CA LYS A 111 -20.57 3.95 -3.19
C LYS A 111 -21.03 3.94 -1.74
N ARG A 112 -20.51 2.99 -0.98
CA ARG A 112 -20.70 2.89 0.47
C ARG A 112 -19.35 3.17 1.11
N GLU A 113 -19.31 4.13 2.02
CA GLU A 113 -18.08 4.55 2.69
C GLU A 113 -18.24 4.52 4.21
N ILE A 114 -17.15 4.26 4.91
CA ILE A 114 -17.06 4.38 6.37
C ILE A 114 -15.68 4.92 6.75
N THR A 115 -15.59 5.72 7.80
CA THR A 115 -14.31 6.18 8.36
C THR A 115 -14.08 5.49 9.68
N LEU A 116 -12.97 4.77 9.81
CA LEU A 116 -12.65 3.97 10.99
C LEU A 116 -11.25 4.33 11.52
N PRO A 117 -11.04 4.36 12.85
CA PRO A 117 -9.73 4.58 13.45
C PRO A 117 -8.89 3.29 13.34
N VAL A 118 -7.95 3.27 12.40
CA VAL A 118 -6.99 2.16 12.24
C VAL A 118 -5.86 2.37 13.20
N ASP A 119 -5.64 1.41 14.09
CA ASP A 119 -4.53 1.36 15.03
C ASP A 119 -3.50 0.33 14.56
N MET A 120 -2.27 0.84 14.37
CA MET A 120 -1.12 0.12 13.86
C MET A 120 0.10 0.45 14.72
N SER A 121 0.38 -0.40 15.71
CA SER A 121 1.50 -0.24 16.64
C SER A 121 1.46 1.10 17.39
N ASP A 122 0.35 1.36 18.09
CA ASP A 122 0.09 2.57 18.89
C ASP A 122 -0.03 3.87 18.07
N MET A 123 -0.14 3.75 16.74
CA MET A 123 -0.45 4.85 15.83
C MET A 123 -1.87 4.70 15.32
N VAL A 124 -2.76 5.57 15.80
CA VAL A 124 -4.16 5.61 15.39
C VAL A 124 -4.37 6.64 14.29
N ARG A 125 -4.93 6.23 13.15
CA ARG A 125 -5.32 7.12 12.04
C ARG A 125 -6.73 6.84 11.55
N ASN A 126 -7.54 7.89 11.47
CA ASN A 126 -8.83 7.84 10.79
C ASN A 126 -8.61 7.53 9.32
N THR A 127 -9.20 6.42 8.88
CA THR A 127 -9.02 5.87 7.54
C THR A 127 -10.37 5.69 6.90
N LYS A 128 -10.57 6.32 5.75
CA LYS A 128 -11.75 6.12 4.92
C LYS A 128 -11.62 4.79 4.17
N PHE A 129 -12.66 3.99 4.23
CA PHE A 129 -12.81 2.73 3.50
C PHE A 129 -14.03 2.79 2.60
N GLN A 130 -13.92 2.25 1.40
CA GLN A 130 -15.06 1.77 0.63
C GLN A 130 -15.55 0.46 1.26
N VAL A 131 -16.84 0.35 1.51
CA VAL A 131 -17.48 -0.83 2.06
C VAL A 131 -18.01 -1.67 0.90
N ILE A 132 -17.46 -2.87 0.74
CA ILE A 132 -17.94 -3.81 -0.26
C ILE A 132 -18.66 -4.99 0.40
N ASN A 133 -19.68 -5.47 -0.29
CA ASN A 133 -20.35 -6.72 0.05
C ASN A 133 -19.85 -7.80 -0.90
N GLY A 134 -19.41 -8.95 -0.38
CA GLY A 134 -18.95 -10.05 -1.20
C GLY A 134 -18.12 -11.07 -0.46
N ASP A 135 -18.02 -12.26 -1.05
CA ASP A 135 -17.16 -13.34 -0.63
C ASP A 135 -15.72 -13.08 -1.07
N ILE A 136 -15.09 -12.07 -0.46
CA ILE A 136 -13.68 -11.75 -0.65
C ILE A 136 -12.84 -12.47 0.40
N ARG A 137 -11.69 -13.02 -0.02
CA ARG A 137 -10.80 -13.81 0.85
C ARG A 137 -10.03 -12.97 1.88
N TYR A 138 -10.02 -11.65 1.71
CA TYR A 138 -9.42 -10.69 2.66
C TYR A 138 -10.52 -9.89 3.36
N ASN A 139 -10.26 -9.45 4.59
CA ASN A 139 -11.25 -8.67 5.37
C ASN A 139 -11.13 -7.17 5.08
N ALA A 140 -9.96 -6.71 4.66
CA ALA A 140 -9.68 -5.33 4.30
C ALA A 140 -8.56 -5.26 3.25
N LEU A 141 -8.53 -4.15 2.52
CA LEU A 141 -7.44 -3.76 1.64
C LEU A 141 -6.99 -2.36 2.07
N LEU A 142 -5.70 -2.22 2.37
CA LEU A 142 -5.03 -0.98 2.70
C LEU A 142 -4.29 -0.48 1.46
N GLY A 143 -4.90 0.50 0.79
CA GLY A 143 -4.41 1.08 -0.45
C GLY A 143 -3.47 2.25 -0.22
N ARG A 144 -3.14 2.96 -1.31
CA ARG A 144 -2.33 4.20 -1.23
C ARG A 144 -2.84 5.22 -0.20
N PRO A 145 -4.15 5.48 -0.04
CA PRO A 145 -4.60 6.48 0.92
C PRO A 145 -4.16 6.17 2.35
N TRP A 146 -4.24 4.91 2.79
CA TRP A 146 -3.74 4.54 4.12
C TRP A 146 -2.20 4.53 4.16
N ILE A 147 -1.54 3.92 3.17
CA ILE A 147 -0.07 3.80 3.11
C ILE A 147 0.59 5.19 3.18
N HIS A 148 0.11 6.14 2.36
CA HIS A 148 0.67 7.49 2.31
C HIS A 148 0.35 8.30 3.57
N ASN A 149 -0.83 8.09 4.16
CA ASN A 149 -1.26 8.79 5.38
C ASN A 149 -0.38 8.48 6.59
N ILE A 150 0.28 7.32 6.60
CA ILE A 150 1.24 6.93 7.64
C ILE A 150 2.69 6.95 7.17
N MET A 151 2.96 7.49 5.97
CA MET A 151 4.30 7.52 5.36
C MET A 151 4.98 6.14 5.33
N ALA A 152 4.19 5.09 5.10
CA ALA A 152 4.68 3.72 5.10
C ALA A 152 5.35 3.35 3.79
N VAL A 153 6.36 2.49 3.91
CA VAL A 153 6.98 1.79 2.79
C VAL A 153 6.71 0.30 2.98
N PRO A 154 5.76 -0.27 2.21
CA PRO A 154 5.55 -1.71 2.18
C PRO A 154 6.57 -2.39 1.27
N SER A 155 7.00 -3.59 1.65
CA SER A 155 7.84 -4.44 0.81
C SER A 155 7.31 -5.87 0.80
N THR A 156 6.87 -6.34 -0.36
CA THR A 156 6.51 -7.74 -0.59
C THR A 156 7.74 -8.65 -0.65
N LEU A 157 8.90 -8.12 -1.03
CA LEU A 157 10.16 -8.87 -0.97
C LEU A 157 10.55 -9.20 0.48
N HIS A 158 10.48 -8.21 1.38
CA HIS A 158 10.83 -8.42 2.80
C HIS A 158 9.63 -8.85 3.66
N GLN A 159 8.44 -9.00 3.05
CA GLN A 159 7.17 -9.31 3.73
C GLN A 159 6.95 -8.46 4.98
N MET A 160 7.06 -7.13 4.87
CA MET A 160 6.84 -6.22 5.99
C MET A 160 6.54 -4.80 5.52
N ILE A 161 6.07 -3.96 6.44
CA ILE A 161 5.91 -2.52 6.28
C ILE A 161 6.82 -1.82 7.27
N LYS A 162 7.52 -0.78 6.82
CA LYS A 162 8.22 0.14 7.72
C LYS A 162 7.61 1.53 7.62
N PHE A 163 7.58 2.27 8.72
CA PHE A 163 7.17 3.68 8.76
C PHE A 163 7.84 4.39 9.93
N LEU A 164 7.92 5.71 9.87
CA LEU A 164 8.47 6.51 10.96
C LEU A 164 7.39 6.82 12.00
N ALA A 165 7.59 6.37 13.23
CA ALA A 165 6.79 6.70 14.40
C ALA A 165 7.54 7.68 15.33
N LYS A 166 6.91 8.05 16.45
CA LYS A 166 7.50 9.00 17.42
C LYS A 166 8.83 8.50 18.00
N ASP A 167 8.93 7.19 18.22
CA ASP A 167 10.08 6.55 18.89
C ASP A 167 11.06 5.90 17.89
N GLY A 168 10.98 6.28 16.61
CA GLY A 168 11.84 5.78 15.54
C GLY A 168 11.08 4.96 14.50
N ILE A 169 11.81 4.10 13.77
CA ILE A 169 11.23 3.29 12.71
C ILE A 169 10.44 2.12 13.32
N THR A 170 9.16 2.05 13.00
CA THR A 170 8.30 0.92 13.34
C THR A 170 8.23 -0.04 12.16
N THR A 171 8.34 -1.33 12.46
CA THR A 171 8.22 -2.43 11.49
C THR A 171 7.00 -3.27 11.82
N ILE A 172 6.17 -3.55 10.82
CA ILE A 172 5.06 -4.50 10.91
C ILE A 172 5.33 -5.65 9.96
N TYR A 173 5.46 -6.85 10.52
CA TYR A 173 5.73 -8.07 9.75
C TYR A 173 4.46 -8.59 9.06
N GLY A 174 4.65 -9.06 7.84
CA GLY A 174 3.64 -9.74 7.05
C GLY A 174 3.33 -11.13 7.60
N GLU A 175 2.06 -11.50 7.54
CA GLU A 175 1.52 -12.79 7.95
C GLU A 175 1.57 -13.77 6.77
N GLN A 176 2.76 -14.29 6.42
CA GLN A 176 2.96 -15.15 5.23
C GLN A 176 2.01 -16.36 5.18
N ARG A 177 1.72 -17.01 6.32
CA ARG A 177 0.76 -18.12 6.36
C ARG A 177 -0.64 -17.68 5.92
N ALA A 178 -1.10 -16.54 6.40
CA ALA A 178 -2.39 -15.98 5.99
C ALA A 178 -2.36 -15.58 4.51
N ALA A 179 -1.25 -15.03 4.00
CA ALA A 179 -1.10 -14.73 2.58
C ALA A 179 -1.27 -16.00 1.71
N LYS A 180 -0.63 -17.10 2.09
CA LYS A 180 -0.76 -18.39 1.41
C LYS A 180 -2.17 -18.95 1.49
N GLU A 181 -2.87 -18.81 2.61
CA GLU A 181 -4.28 -19.24 2.74
C GLU A 181 -5.24 -18.42 1.87
N ILE A 182 -5.01 -17.10 1.75
CA ILE A 182 -5.87 -16.22 0.95
C ILE A 182 -5.71 -16.50 -0.55
N PHE A 183 -4.54 -16.97 -1.01
CA PHE A 183 -4.26 -17.12 -2.45
C PHE A 183 -3.83 -18.53 -2.88
N ALA A 184 -3.91 -19.53 -2.00
CA ALA A 184 -3.80 -20.93 -2.39
C ALA A 184 -4.83 -21.24 -3.47
N ILE A 185 -4.37 -21.91 -4.53
CA ILE A 185 -5.16 -22.47 -5.62
C ILE A 185 -5.30 -23.97 -5.35
#